data_AF-A0A1Y5DPE2-F1
#
_entry.id   AF-A0A1Y5DPE2-F1
#
_cell.length_a   1.000
_cell.length_b   1.000
_cell.length_c   1.000
_cell.angle_alpha   90.00
_cell.angle_beta   90.00
_cell.angle_gamma   90.00
#
_symmetry.space_group_name_H-M   'P 1'
#
loop_
_entity.id
_entity.type
_entity.pdbx_description
1 polymer ?
#
loop_
_entity_poly.entity_id
_entity_poly.type
_entity_poly.pdbx_seq_one_letter_code
_entity_poly.pdbx_strand_id
1 'polypeptide(L)' 'MNIKEQEYISLRKLAIKYDIHPDTIKKKDLIEGIHYIKIGNMKRYHVKNIHILFVGESTSNTYSLDRFLID' A
#
# COMPACT_ATOMS: atom_id res chain seq x y z
N MET A 1 17.04 6.79 -16.13
CA MET A 1 16.64 5.85 -15.05
C MET A 1 15.29 6.32 -14.56
N ASN A 2 14.20 5.67 -14.98
CA ASN A 2 12.84 6.15 -14.69
C ASN A 2 12.54 5.82 -13.22
N ILE A 3 12.80 6.78 -12.32
CA ILE A 3 12.43 6.69 -10.91
C ILE A 3 10.91 6.81 -10.91
N LYS A 4 10.21 5.71 -11.21
CA LYS A 4 8.77 5.60 -10.98
C LYS A 4 8.59 5.99 -9.52
N GLU A 5 7.96 7.13 -9.29
CA GLU A 5 7.69 7.70 -7.99
C GLU A 5 7.27 6.57 -7.05
N GLN A 6 8.10 6.25 -6.07
CA GLN A 6 7.71 5.32 -5.02
C GLN A 6 6.55 5.98 -4.29
N GLU A 7 5.33 5.55 -4.59
CA GLU A 7 4.13 6.13 -4.01
C GLU A 7 4.08 5.78 -2.51
N TYR A 8 4.44 6.75 -1.68
CA TYR A 8 4.24 6.71 -0.24
C TYR A 8 2.94 7.42 0.11
N ILE A 9 1.98 6.69 0.67
CA ILE A 9 0.66 7.24 1.02
C ILE A 9 0.38 7.18 2.52
N SER A 10 -0.57 7.98 2.99
CA SER A 10 -1.01 7.95 4.39
C SER A 10 -1.83 6.69 4.68
N LEU A 11 -1.92 6.33 5.97
CA LEU A 11 -2.74 5.19 6.42
C LEU A 11 -4.20 5.28 5.93
N ARG A 12 -4.78 6.50 5.94
CA ARG A 12 -6.17 6.71 5.48
C ARG A 12 -6.33 6.41 3.99
N LYS A 13 -5.40 6.91 3.16
CA LYS A 13 -5.43 6.62 1.71
C LYS A 13 -5.20 5.14 1.43
N LEU A 14 -4.34 4.49 2.22
CA LEU A 14 -4.07 3.06 2.12
C LEU A 14 -5.32 2.24 2.47
N ALA A 15 -5.99 2.59 3.56
CA ALA A 15 -7.24 1.96 3.99
C ALA A 15 -8.32 2.03 2.89
N ILE A 16 -8.52 3.22 2.31
CA ILE A 16 -9.47 3.43 1.20
C ILE A 16 -9.06 2.60 -0.03
N LYS A 17 -7.77 2.58 -0.38
CA LYS A 17 -7.28 1.88 -1.58
C LYS A 17 -7.52 0.36 -1.55
N TYR A 18 -7.45 -0.24 -0.36
CA TYR A 18 -7.65 -1.69 -0.20
C TYR A 18 -9.02 -2.06 0.33
N ASP A 19 -9.88 -1.08 0.62
CA ASP A 19 -11.14 -1.28 1.33
C ASP A 19 -10.97 -2.04 2.66
N ILE A 20 -9.94 -1.67 3.43
CA ILE A 20 -9.57 -2.31 4.71
C ILE A 20 -9.59 -1.29 5.83
N HIS A 21 -10.15 -1.67 6.98
CA HIS A 21 -10.11 -0.84 8.18
C HIS A 21 -8.66 -0.52 8.62
N PRO A 22 -8.31 0.74 8.95
CA PRO A 22 -6.94 1.13 9.27
C PRO A 22 -6.32 0.35 10.43
N ASP A 23 -7.11 -0.11 11.40
CA ASP A 23 -6.60 -0.93 12.50
C ASP A 23 -6.19 -2.34 12.07
N THR A 24 -6.82 -2.91 11.04
CA THR A 24 -6.38 -4.17 10.43
C THR A 24 -5.00 -4.03 9.79
N ILE A 25 -4.71 -2.86 9.20
CA ILE A 25 -3.39 -2.54 8.66
C ILE A 25 -2.36 -2.41 9.77
N LYS A 26 -2.70 -1.75 10.89
CA LYS A 26 -1.80 -1.59 12.05
C LYS A 26 -1.47 -2.90 12.76
N LYS A 27 -2.38 -3.88 12.71
CA LYS A 27 -2.19 -5.22 13.30
C LYS A 27 -1.27 -6.12 12.48
N LYS A 28 -0.90 -5.72 11.26
CA LYS A 28 0.06 -6.45 10.43
C LYS A 28 1.49 -6.17 10.87
N ASP A 29 2.38 -7.14 10.69
CA ASP A 29 3.82 -6.98 10.88
C ASP A 29 4.42 -6.10 9.78
N LEU A 30 4.34 -4.78 9.98
CA LEU A 30 4.89 -3.78 9.07
C LEU A 30 6.28 -3.36 9.53
N ILE A 31 7.25 -3.48 8.62
CA ILE A 31 8.66 -3.16 8.86
C ILE A 31 8.99 -1.74 8.35
N GLU A 32 9.65 -0.94 9.20
CA GLU A 32 10.14 0.40 8.84
C GLU A 32 11.27 0.31 7.78
N GLY A 33 11.25 1.20 6.80
CA GLY A 33 12.17 1.18 5.65
C GLY A 33 11.73 0.25 4.51
N ILE A 34 10.85 -0.73 4.79
CA ILE A 34 10.29 -1.63 3.76
C ILE A 34 8.83 -1.26 3.47
N HIS A 35 7.97 -1.38 4.47
CA HIS A 35 6.53 -1.21 4.32
C HIS A 35 6.08 0.22 4.60
N TYR A 36 6.80 0.92 5.47
CA TYR A 36 6.55 2.31 5.78
C TYR A 36 7.83 3.07 6.09
N ILE A 37 7.78 4.38 5.96
CA ILE A 37 8.81 5.30 6.47
C ILE A 37 8.17 6.23 7.49
N LYS A 38 8.96 6.66 8.48
CA LYS A 38 8.55 7.67 9.45
C LYS A 38 9.07 9.04 9.02
N ILE A 39 8.15 9.99 8.87
CA ILE A 39 8.45 11.39 8.57
C ILE A 39 7.93 12.20 9.77
N GLY A 40 8.84 12.56 10.69
CA GLY A 40 8.47 13.17 11.97
C GLY A 40 7.59 12.23 12.81
N ASN A 41 6.39 12.68 13.19
CA ASN A 41 5.41 11.86 13.92
C ASN A 41 4.42 11.10 13.02
N MET A 42 4.57 11.18 11.70
CA MET A 42 3.67 10.54 10.74
C MET A 42 4.33 9.34 10.05
N LYS A 43 3.55 8.27 9.86
CA LYS A 43 3.96 7.12 9.03
C LYS A 43 3.40 7.28 7.62
N ARG A 44 4.24 7.06 6.61
CA ARG A 44 3.82 6.90 5.23
C ARG A 44 4.16 5.51 4.72
N TYR A 45 3.22 4.89 4.02
CA TYR A 45 3.27 3.49 3.65
C TYR A 45 3.62 3.34 2.18
N HIS A 46 4.55 2.45 1.89
CA HIS A 46 4.98 2.14 0.54
C HIS A 46 3.92 1.27 -0.14
N VAL A 47 3.20 1.82 -1.12
CA VAL A 47 2.04 1.14 -1.73
C VAL A 47 2.40 -0.22 -2.31
N LYS A 48 3.52 -0.31 -3.06
CA LYS A 48 3.95 -1.55 -3.71
C LYS A 48 4.28 -2.67 -2.72
N ASN A 49 5.06 -2.38 -1.69
CA ASN A 49 5.46 -3.39 -0.70
C ASN A 49 4.27 -3.83 0.16
N ILE A 50 3.37 -2.90 0.50
CA ILE A 50 2.10 -3.25 1.14
C ILE A 50 1.22 -4.09 0.22
N HIS A 51 1.19 -3.81 -1.08
CA HIS A 51 0.44 -4.61 -2.05
C HIS A 51 0.90 -6.06 -2.04
N ILE A 52 2.22 -6.28 -2.11
CA ILE A 52 2.81 -7.62 -2.05
C ILE A 52 2.47 -8.30 -0.72
N LEU A 53 2.46 -7.57 0.40
CA LEU A 53 2.09 -8.11 1.71
C LEU A 53 0.60 -8.51 1.81
N PHE A 54 -0.29 -7.78 1.14
CA PHE A 54 -1.72 -8.05 1.17
C PHE A 54 -2.16 -9.11 0.16
N VAL A 55 -1.59 -9.09 -1.05
CA VAL A 55 -2.00 -9.93 -2.17
C VAL A 55 -1.12 -11.17 -2.31
N GLY A 56 0.08 -11.18 -1.70
CA GLY A 56 0.95 -12.36 -1.64
C GLY A 56 1.77 -12.64 -2.89
N GLU A 57 1.66 -11.82 -3.93
CA GLU A 57 2.35 -12.07 -5.21
C GLU A 57 3.23 -10.90 -5.64
N SER A 58 4.46 -11.24 -6.03
CA SER A 58 5.30 -10.39 -6.87
C SER A 58 4.84 -10.51 -8.32
N THR A 59 3.63 -10.07 -8.62
CA THR A 59 3.11 -10.08 -9.99
C THR A 59 3.52 -8.80 -10.72
N SER A 60 4.54 -8.98 -11.55
CA SER A 60 4.66 -8.29 -12.83
C SER A 60 3.30 -8.32 -13.55
N ASN A 61 2.81 -7.17 -14.01
CA ASN A 61 1.49 -6.94 -14.63
C ASN A 61 0.33 -7.11 -13.62
N THR A 62 -0.61 -6.20 -13.41
CA THR A 62 -1.24 -5.25 -14.33
C THR A 62 -2.05 -4.32 -13.41
N TYR A 63 -1.93 -3.00 -13.55
CA TYR A 63 -2.94 -2.08 -13.00
C TYR A 63 -4.21 -2.22 -13.86
N SER A 64 -4.95 -3.32 -13.72
CA SER A 64 -6.30 -3.45 -14.27
C SER A 64 -7.26 -2.92 -13.21
N LEU A 65 -7.40 -1.62 -13.19
CA LEU A 65 -8.33 -0.84 -12.39
C LEU A 65 -9.76 -0.97 -12.97
N ASP A 66 -10.18 -2.20 -13.30
CA ASP A 66 -11.36 -2.50 -14.12
C ASP A 66 -12.36 -3.45 -13.42
N ARG A 67 -12.47 -3.41 -12.09
CA ARG A 67 -13.43 -4.27 -11.36
C ARG A 67 -14.27 -3.60 -10.30
N PHE A 68 -14.50 -2.29 -10.41
CA PHE A 68 -15.42 -1.57 -9.52
C PHE A 68 -16.68 -0.99 -10.20
N LEU A 69 -17.05 -1.45 -11.39
CA LEU A 69 -18.32 -1.04 -12.02
C LEU A 69 -19.02 -2.19 -12.75
N ILE A 70 -19.42 -3.26 -12.04
CA ILE A 70 -20.61 -4.04 -12.40
C ILE A 70 -21.21 -4.62 -11.10
N ASP A 71 -22.18 -3.91 -10.53
CA ASP A 71 -23.53 -4.45 -10.27
C ASP A 71 -24.52 -3.28 -10.31
#